data_AF-A0A1H5WX78-F1
#
_entry.id   AF-A0A1H5WX78-F1
#
_cell.length_a   1.000
_cell.length_b   1.000
_cell.length_c   1.000
_cell.angle_alpha   90.00
_cell.angle_beta   90.00
_cell.angle_gamma   90.00
#
_symmetry.space_group_name_H-M   'P 1'
#
loop_
_entity.id
_entity.type
_entity.pdbx_description
1 polymer ?
#
loop_
_entity_poly.entity_id
_entity_poly.type
_entity_poly.pdbx_seq_one_letter_code
_entity_poly.pdbx_strand_id
1 'polypeptide(L)'
;MALTKKAVKKSAARTTAQKKSASKRAGVAAQMAGESTSYEAREFEAALERAPGYLGWTIARVPFDVHKAFSTMLRLRVKGTIRSRHAKGEGTAFRTSLFPVRSLSERETPDGAGAFFLLVNKAMQRGAGVSAGDMAHFVLEADLGERPAELPDALAALLDEEPGLRAFYDELSESWRREIGKWIHGVKSEEAQLGRCEQMAERLLNTMEAEVELPPLIDKAFRLRPKARAGWAKMTPTQRRQGLLAVFYYRTPEAQQRRLDKLCGEAEERA
;
A
#
# COMPACT_ATOMS: atom_id res chain seq x y z
N MET A 1 13.30 19.44 38.86
CA MET A 1 12.94 18.07 39.31
C MET A 1 11.44 17.77 39.41
N ALA A 2 10.52 18.75 39.27
CA ALA A 2 9.07 18.50 39.33
C ALA A 2 8.40 18.20 37.97
N LEU A 3 9.05 18.52 36.84
CA LEU A 3 8.50 18.38 35.49
C LEU A 3 8.59 16.95 34.93
N THR A 4 9.52 16.13 35.42
CA THR A 4 9.72 14.74 34.97
C THR A 4 8.72 13.75 35.58
N LYS A 5 8.16 14.04 36.76
CA LYS A 5 7.14 13.16 37.39
C LYS A 5 5.76 13.33 36.74
N LYS A 6 5.44 14.50 36.19
CA LYS A 6 4.13 14.79 35.56
C LYS A 6 4.00 14.15 34.17
N ALA A 7 5.10 14.07 33.41
CA ALA A 7 5.16 13.41 32.11
C ALA A 7 5.02 11.87 32.22
N VAL A 8 5.69 11.26 33.20
CA VAL A 8 5.62 9.80 33.44
C VAL A 8 4.22 9.37 33.89
N LYS A 9 3.53 10.17 34.71
CA LYS A 9 2.16 9.87 35.17
C LYS A 9 1.11 10.00 34.05
N LYS A 10 1.32 10.92 33.09
CA LYS A 10 0.44 11.10 31.91
C LYS A 10 0.64 9.98 30.88
N SER A 11 1.87 9.50 30.73
CA SER A 11 2.20 8.32 29.90
C SER A 11 1.53 7.05 30.42
N ALA A 12 1.65 6.74 31.72
CA ALA A 12 1.04 5.55 32.33
C ALA A 12 -0.51 5.56 32.30
N ALA A 13 -1.14 6.73 32.47
CA ALA A 13 -2.58 6.88 32.34
C ALA A 13 -3.06 6.68 30.88
N ARG A 14 -2.26 7.10 29.89
CA ARG A 14 -2.53 6.93 28.45
C ARG A 14 -2.37 5.47 28.02
N THR A 15 -1.39 4.74 28.56
CA THR A 15 -1.24 3.27 28.37
C THR A 15 -2.46 2.49 28.87
N THR A 16 -3.11 2.95 29.95
CA THR A 16 -4.27 2.28 30.55
C THR A 16 -5.55 2.55 29.76
N ALA A 17 -5.70 3.76 29.19
CA ALA A 17 -6.81 4.13 28.33
C ALA A 17 -6.69 3.52 26.91
N GLN A 18 -5.49 3.47 26.33
CA GLN A 18 -5.22 2.75 25.09
C GLN A 18 -5.44 1.24 25.27
N LYS A 19 -4.97 0.63 26.38
CA LYS A 19 -5.28 -0.78 26.69
C LYS A 19 -6.78 -1.03 26.86
N LYS A 20 -7.55 -0.14 27.50
CA LYS A 20 -9.01 -0.30 27.62
C LYS A 20 -9.76 -0.12 26.30
N SER A 21 -9.35 0.82 25.44
CA SER A 21 -9.94 0.99 24.12
C SER A 21 -9.58 -0.15 23.15
N ALA A 22 -8.34 -0.65 23.21
CA ALA A 22 -7.87 -1.84 22.50
C ALA A 22 -8.54 -3.11 23.03
N SER A 23 -8.77 -3.23 24.34
CA SER A 23 -9.49 -4.35 24.96
C SER A 23 -10.99 -4.35 24.63
N LYS A 24 -11.62 -3.17 24.52
CA LYS A 24 -13.02 -3.06 24.09
C LYS A 24 -13.19 -3.32 22.59
N ARG A 25 -12.24 -2.89 21.76
CA ARG A 25 -12.18 -3.24 20.32
C ARG A 25 -11.81 -4.71 20.09
N ALA A 26 -10.93 -5.27 20.92
CA ALA A 26 -10.61 -6.70 20.92
C ALA A 26 -11.78 -7.55 21.45
N GLY A 27 -12.59 -7.05 22.38
CA GLY A 27 -13.79 -7.72 22.86
C GLY A 27 -14.89 -7.78 21.80
N VAL A 28 -15.10 -6.70 21.04
CA VAL A 28 -16.02 -6.68 19.90
C VAL A 28 -15.46 -7.50 18.72
N ALA A 29 -14.15 -7.43 18.46
CA ALA A 29 -13.49 -8.27 17.45
C ALA A 29 -13.46 -9.76 17.83
N ALA A 30 -13.38 -10.10 19.12
CA ALA A 30 -13.51 -11.48 19.63
C ALA A 30 -14.97 -11.97 19.58
N GLN A 31 -15.94 -11.06 19.74
CA GLN A 31 -17.36 -11.36 19.52
C GLN A 31 -17.68 -11.56 18.03
N MET A 32 -16.95 -10.92 17.11
CA MET A 32 -17.06 -11.17 15.66
C MET A 32 -16.14 -12.29 15.15
N ALA A 33 -15.12 -12.69 15.92
CA ALA A 33 -14.30 -13.88 15.66
C ALA A 33 -14.98 -15.19 16.09
N GLY A 34 -16.16 -15.10 16.73
CA GLY A 34 -17.02 -16.22 17.06
C GLY A 34 -17.93 -16.70 15.93
N GLU A 35 -18.00 -15.97 14.80
CA GLU A 35 -18.71 -16.41 13.61
C GLU A 35 -17.71 -16.79 12.52
N SER A 36 -17.38 -18.08 12.49
CA SER A 36 -16.82 -18.78 11.34
C SER A 36 -17.78 -18.64 10.15
N THR A 37 -17.71 -17.53 9.42
CA THR A 37 -18.22 -17.48 8.05
C THR A 37 -17.09 -17.93 7.13
N SER A 38 -17.09 -19.23 6.83
CA SER A 38 -16.22 -19.85 5.84
C SER A 38 -16.49 -19.26 4.46
N TYR A 39 -15.67 -18.31 4.02
CA TYR A 39 -15.59 -17.94 2.61
C TYR A 39 -14.69 -18.98 1.94
N GLU A 40 -15.31 -19.94 1.25
CA GLU A 40 -14.67 -21.18 0.81
C GLU A 40 -13.33 -20.93 0.10
N ALA A 41 -12.25 -21.41 0.72
CA ALA A 41 -10.95 -21.46 0.08
C ALA A 41 -11.05 -22.31 -1.21
N ARG A 42 -10.45 -21.83 -2.29
CA ARG A 42 -10.39 -22.50 -3.59
C ARG A 42 -8.98 -23.03 -3.80
N GLU A 43 -8.90 -24.33 -4.04
CA GLU A 43 -7.65 -25.02 -4.32
C GLU A 43 -7.52 -25.34 -5.80
N PHE A 44 -6.32 -25.17 -6.35
CA PHE A 44 -6.03 -25.52 -7.73
C PHE A 44 -4.54 -25.70 -7.99
N GLU A 45 -4.23 -26.45 -9.04
CA GLU A 45 -2.88 -26.50 -9.62
C GLU A 45 -2.78 -25.56 -10.81
N ALA A 46 -1.68 -24.83 -10.92
CA ALA A 46 -1.40 -23.97 -12.06
C ALA A 46 0.08 -23.98 -12.43
N ALA A 47 0.33 -24.01 -13.75
CA ALA A 47 1.67 -23.84 -14.28
C ALA A 47 2.13 -22.38 -14.12
N LEU A 48 3.39 -22.21 -13.73
CA LEU A 48 3.99 -20.90 -13.55
C LEU A 48 4.50 -20.38 -14.89
N GLU A 49 3.74 -19.46 -15.50
CA GLU A 49 4.04 -18.93 -16.84
C GLU A 49 4.80 -17.61 -16.75
N ARG A 50 5.56 -17.28 -17.80
CA ARG A 50 6.07 -15.91 -17.99
C ARG A 50 5.01 -15.09 -18.72
N ALA A 51 4.55 -14.02 -18.08
CA ALA A 51 3.60 -13.11 -18.72
C ALA A 51 4.24 -12.47 -19.96
N PRO A 52 3.55 -12.43 -21.12
CA PRO A 52 4.04 -11.74 -22.30
C PRO A 52 4.10 -10.22 -22.06
N GLY A 53 5.25 -9.60 -22.33
CA GLY A 53 5.48 -8.15 -22.18
C GLY A 53 6.59 -7.73 -21.22
N TYR A 54 6.78 -6.42 -21.08
CA TYR A 54 7.99 -5.71 -20.61
C TYR A 54 8.50 -5.97 -19.19
N LEU A 55 7.90 -6.87 -18.40
CA LEU A 55 8.30 -7.07 -17.00
C LEU A 55 8.67 -8.52 -16.65
N GLY A 56 8.56 -9.47 -17.60
CA GLY A 56 9.00 -10.86 -17.39
C GLY A 56 8.41 -11.53 -16.15
N TRP A 57 7.21 -11.12 -15.74
CA TRP A 57 6.56 -11.58 -14.51
C TRP A 57 6.28 -13.07 -14.55
N THR A 58 6.45 -13.75 -13.41
CA THR A 58 5.98 -15.12 -13.23
C THR A 58 4.56 -15.08 -12.72
N ILE A 59 3.63 -15.70 -13.43
CA ILE A 59 2.19 -15.67 -13.13
C ILE A 59 1.62 -17.08 -13.01
N ALA A 60 0.50 -17.20 -12.30
CA ALA A 60 -0.36 -18.37 -12.31
C ALA A 60 -1.77 -17.93 -12.74
N ARG A 61 -2.37 -18.63 -13.71
CA ARG A 61 -3.75 -18.34 -14.15
C ARG A 61 -4.75 -18.97 -13.18
N VAL A 62 -5.83 -18.25 -12.91
CA VAL A 62 -6.91 -18.73 -12.03
C VAL A 62 -7.90 -19.54 -12.86
N PRO A 63 -8.10 -20.84 -12.57
CA PRO A 63 -8.88 -21.75 -13.42
C PRO A 63 -10.39 -21.72 -13.12
N PHE A 64 -10.88 -20.62 -12.53
CA PHE A 64 -12.28 -20.47 -12.17
C PHE A 64 -12.71 -19.01 -12.24
N ASP A 65 -14.02 -18.80 -12.32
CA ASP A 65 -14.64 -17.48 -12.24
C ASP A 65 -14.51 -16.91 -10.82
N VAL A 66 -13.64 -15.91 -10.66
CA VAL A 66 -13.35 -15.26 -9.38
C VAL A 66 -14.59 -14.63 -8.75
N HIS A 67 -15.50 -14.08 -9.56
CA HIS A 67 -16.68 -13.39 -9.08
C HIS A 67 -17.77 -14.37 -8.61
N LYS A 68 -17.85 -15.56 -9.23
CA LYS A 68 -18.69 -16.65 -8.72
C LYS A 68 -18.08 -17.32 -7.50
N ALA A 69 -16.76 -17.49 -7.49
CA ALA A 69 -16.06 -18.19 -6.42
C ALA A 69 -16.01 -17.38 -5.11
N PHE A 70 -15.88 -16.05 -5.20
CA PHE A 70 -15.78 -15.15 -4.04
C PHE A 70 -16.86 -14.07 -4.11
N SER A 71 -17.97 -14.30 -3.39
CA SER A 71 -19.12 -13.39 -3.37
C SER A 71 -18.84 -12.03 -2.72
N THR A 72 -17.88 -11.97 -1.79
CA THR A 72 -17.45 -10.74 -1.13
C THR A 72 -15.93 -10.60 -1.25
N MET A 73 -15.48 -9.47 -1.80
CA MET A 73 -14.06 -9.15 -1.94
C MET A 73 -13.79 -7.67 -1.66
N LEU A 74 -12.65 -7.39 -1.03
CA LEU A 74 -12.07 -6.05 -0.99
C LEU A 74 -11.24 -5.84 -2.26
N ARG A 75 -11.85 -5.26 -3.31
CA ARG A 75 -11.27 -5.18 -4.66
C ARG A 75 -11.03 -6.60 -5.21
N LEU A 76 -9.78 -6.98 -5.46
CA LEU A 76 -9.34 -8.30 -5.89
C LEU A 76 -8.29 -8.88 -4.93
N ARG A 77 -8.33 -8.47 -3.65
CA ARG A 77 -7.38 -8.94 -2.63
C ARG A 77 -7.65 -10.42 -2.34
N VAL A 78 -6.59 -11.22 -2.38
CA VAL A 78 -6.61 -12.63 -2.00
C VAL A 78 -5.46 -12.94 -1.05
N LYS A 79 -5.66 -13.94 -0.21
CA LYS A 79 -4.64 -14.54 0.66
C LYS A 79 -4.67 -16.05 0.48
N GLY A 80 -3.60 -16.73 0.87
CA GLY A 80 -3.49 -18.13 0.56
C GLY A 80 -2.13 -18.73 0.81
N THR A 81 -1.95 -19.96 0.32
CA THR A 81 -0.67 -20.67 0.38
C THR A 81 -0.26 -21.18 -0.99
N ILE A 82 1.04 -21.17 -1.27
CA ILE A 82 1.66 -21.75 -2.47
C ILE A 82 2.66 -22.82 -2.07
N ARG A 83 2.67 -23.95 -2.80
CA ARG A 83 3.69 -25.00 -2.67
C ARG A 83 4.01 -25.62 -4.02
N SER A 84 5.18 -26.24 -4.14
CA SER A 84 5.47 -27.11 -5.28
C SER A 84 4.48 -28.28 -5.31
N ARG A 85 4.08 -28.72 -6.52
CA ARG A 85 3.11 -29.82 -6.73
C ARG A 85 3.43 -31.08 -5.94
N HIS A 86 4.72 -31.41 -5.82
CA HIS A 86 5.18 -32.64 -5.17
C HIS A 86 5.57 -32.45 -3.69
N ALA A 87 5.52 -31.21 -3.18
CA ALA A 87 5.87 -30.95 -1.80
C ALA A 87 4.80 -31.48 -0.84
N LYS A 88 5.22 -32.26 0.15
CA LYS A 88 4.38 -32.67 1.29
C LYS A 88 4.58 -31.67 2.43
N GLY A 89 3.48 -31.11 2.93
CA GLY A 89 3.49 -30.16 4.06
C GLY A 89 2.70 -28.88 3.80
N GLU A 90 2.81 -27.95 4.75
CA GLU A 90 2.21 -26.62 4.68
C GLU A 90 2.88 -25.77 3.58
N GLY A 91 2.06 -25.02 2.83
CA GLY A 91 2.57 -24.13 1.80
C GLY A 91 3.08 -22.80 2.37
N THR A 92 3.84 -22.07 1.57
CA THR A 92 4.24 -20.70 1.91
C THR A 92 3.03 -19.79 1.85
N ALA A 93 2.69 -19.18 2.98
CA ALA A 93 1.60 -18.21 3.06
C ALA A 93 1.93 -16.92 2.28
N PHE A 94 0.92 -16.32 1.67
CA PHE A 94 1.01 -15.05 0.99
C PHE A 94 -0.29 -14.24 1.07
N ARG A 95 -0.17 -12.93 0.87
CA ARG A 95 -1.28 -12.00 0.63
C ARG A 95 -0.95 -11.19 -0.62
N THR A 96 -1.86 -11.13 -1.59
CA THR A 96 -1.63 -10.44 -2.87
C THR A 96 -2.94 -9.92 -3.47
N SER A 97 -2.96 -9.60 -4.76
CA SER A 97 -4.14 -9.24 -5.52
C SER A 97 -4.18 -9.99 -6.84
N LEU A 98 -5.38 -10.31 -7.31
CA LEU A 98 -5.60 -10.84 -8.65
C LEU A 98 -5.61 -9.68 -9.66
N PHE A 99 -5.16 -9.99 -10.88
CA PHE A 99 -5.10 -9.05 -11.99
C PHE A 99 -5.96 -9.56 -13.14
N PRO A 100 -6.80 -8.71 -13.75
CA PRO A 100 -7.56 -9.09 -14.92
C PRO A 100 -6.63 -9.26 -16.12
N VAL A 101 -6.90 -10.26 -16.94
CA VAL A 101 -6.27 -10.42 -18.26
C VAL A 101 -6.86 -9.36 -19.20
N ARG A 102 -6.01 -8.55 -19.85
CA ARG A 102 -6.45 -7.41 -20.68
C ARG A 102 -6.61 -7.74 -22.17
N SER A 103 -6.24 -8.94 -22.62
CA SER A 103 -6.28 -9.32 -24.04
C SER A 103 -7.19 -10.52 -24.27
N LEU A 104 -8.18 -10.36 -25.16
CA LEU A 104 -9.12 -11.38 -25.65
C LEU A 104 -8.43 -12.53 -26.42
N SER A 105 -7.12 -12.45 -26.65
CA SER A 105 -6.31 -13.51 -27.29
C SER A 105 -5.81 -14.59 -26.33
N GLU A 106 -6.01 -14.41 -25.02
CA GLU A 106 -5.52 -15.34 -24.01
C GLU A 106 -6.68 -16.12 -23.40
N ARG A 107 -6.81 -17.40 -23.78
CA ARG A 107 -7.39 -18.56 -23.06
C ARG A 107 -8.51 -18.32 -22.02
N GLU A 108 -9.29 -17.26 -22.11
CA GLU A 108 -10.50 -17.08 -21.32
C GLU A 108 -11.55 -17.99 -21.90
N THR A 109 -12.08 -18.86 -21.06
CA THR A 109 -13.16 -19.75 -21.44
C THR A 109 -14.50 -19.09 -21.09
N PRO A 110 -15.62 -19.44 -21.76
CA PRO A 110 -16.93 -18.83 -21.51
C PRO A 110 -17.42 -18.94 -20.04
N ASP A 111 -16.88 -19.89 -19.28
CA ASP A 111 -17.13 -20.10 -17.85
C ASP A 111 -16.31 -19.16 -16.94
N GLY A 112 -15.46 -18.29 -17.49
CA GLY A 112 -14.69 -17.28 -16.76
C GLY A 112 -13.33 -17.76 -16.25
N ALA A 113 -12.94 -19.01 -16.52
CA ALA A 113 -11.60 -19.49 -16.21
C ALA A 113 -10.56 -18.79 -17.08
N GLY A 114 -9.42 -18.43 -16.49
CA GLY A 114 -8.35 -17.72 -17.18
C GLY A 114 -8.53 -16.19 -17.28
N ALA A 115 -9.69 -15.64 -16.89
CA ALA A 115 -9.94 -14.19 -16.88
C ALA A 115 -9.05 -13.42 -15.89
N PHE A 116 -8.54 -14.10 -14.87
CA PHE A 116 -7.64 -13.53 -13.86
C PHE A 116 -6.35 -14.32 -13.74
N PHE A 117 -5.28 -13.61 -13.35
CA PHE A 117 -4.01 -14.22 -12.97
C PHE A 117 -3.49 -13.65 -11.65
N LEU A 118 -2.63 -14.42 -11.01
CA LEU A 118 -1.93 -14.08 -9.79
C LEU A 118 -0.43 -13.92 -10.07
N LEU A 119 0.16 -12.81 -9.62
CA LEU A 119 1.60 -12.60 -9.68
C LEU A 119 2.30 -13.44 -8.61
N VAL A 120 3.20 -14.33 -9.03
CA VAL A 120 4.04 -15.15 -8.14
C VAL A 120 5.39 -14.46 -7.97
N ASN A 121 5.48 -13.60 -6.96
CA ASN A 121 6.70 -12.82 -6.72
C ASN A 121 7.89 -13.69 -6.27
N LYS A 122 9.10 -13.10 -6.19
CA LYS A 122 10.31 -13.85 -5.82
C LYS A 122 10.30 -14.44 -4.41
N ALA A 123 9.58 -13.83 -3.46
CA ALA A 123 9.44 -14.38 -2.12
C ALA A 123 8.58 -15.65 -2.13
N MET A 124 7.47 -15.64 -2.88
CA MET A 124 6.61 -16.81 -3.09
C MET A 124 7.37 -17.94 -3.80
N GLN A 125 8.07 -17.63 -4.89
CA GLN A 125 8.91 -18.60 -5.63
C GLN A 125 9.92 -19.28 -4.70
N ARG A 126 10.67 -18.48 -3.93
CA ARG A 126 11.68 -18.98 -3.00
C ARG A 126 11.08 -19.80 -1.87
N GLY A 127 9.98 -19.34 -1.27
CA GLY A 127 9.34 -20.04 -0.15
C GLY A 127 8.75 -21.39 -0.57
N ALA A 128 8.13 -21.45 -1.75
CA ALA A 128 7.53 -22.68 -2.26
C ALA A 128 8.52 -23.59 -3.01
N GLY A 129 9.75 -23.13 -3.27
CA GLY A 129 10.73 -23.88 -4.06
C GLY A 129 10.29 -24.08 -5.51
N VAL A 130 9.69 -23.06 -6.13
CA VAL A 130 9.14 -23.12 -7.49
C VAL A 130 9.64 -21.96 -8.36
N SER A 131 9.65 -22.17 -9.66
CA SER A 131 10.12 -21.25 -10.68
C SER A 131 9.22 -21.28 -11.93
N ALA A 132 9.46 -20.38 -12.89
CA ALA A 132 8.67 -20.37 -14.12
C ALA A 132 8.92 -21.68 -14.91
N GLY A 133 7.84 -22.33 -15.34
CA GLY A 133 7.83 -23.67 -15.93
C GLY A 133 7.34 -24.75 -14.95
N ASP A 134 7.44 -24.51 -13.65
CA ASP A 134 7.00 -25.48 -12.65
C ASP A 134 5.48 -25.47 -12.46
N MET A 135 4.95 -26.59 -11.97
CA MET A 135 3.58 -26.69 -11.48
C MET A 135 3.54 -26.41 -9.98
N ALA A 136 2.64 -25.50 -9.57
CA ALA A 136 2.43 -25.16 -8.16
C ALA A 136 0.99 -25.41 -7.75
N HIS A 137 0.80 -25.81 -6.49
CA HIS A 137 -0.49 -25.95 -5.84
C HIS A 137 -0.80 -24.68 -5.05
N PHE A 138 -1.99 -24.13 -5.26
CA PHE A 138 -2.49 -22.93 -4.60
C PHE A 138 -3.71 -23.24 -3.77
N VAL A 139 -3.82 -22.55 -2.63
CA VAL A 139 -5.06 -22.40 -1.86
C VAL A 139 -5.32 -20.91 -1.79
N LEU A 140 -6.48 -20.44 -2.27
CA LEU A 140 -6.84 -19.02 -2.31
C LEU A 140 -8.15 -18.75 -1.59
N GLU A 141 -8.20 -17.67 -0.84
CA GLU A 141 -9.42 -17.15 -0.24
C GLU A 141 -9.47 -15.61 -0.40
N ALA A 142 -10.67 -15.05 -0.34
CA ALA A 142 -10.85 -13.60 -0.36
C ALA A 142 -10.18 -12.96 0.87
N ASP A 143 -9.33 -11.97 0.63
CA ASP A 143 -8.63 -11.28 1.72
C ASP A 143 -9.42 -10.06 2.18
N LEU A 144 -10.32 -10.30 3.14
CA LEU A 144 -11.09 -9.27 3.85
C LEU A 144 -10.36 -8.72 5.08
N GLY A 145 -9.18 -9.28 5.40
CA GLY A 145 -8.43 -8.88 6.58
C GLY A 145 -7.91 -7.46 6.44
N GLU A 146 -7.97 -6.70 7.54
CA GLU A 146 -7.36 -5.38 7.59
C GLU A 146 -5.86 -5.48 7.24
N ARG A 147 -5.36 -4.48 6.51
CA ARG A 147 -3.92 -4.27 6.31
C ARG A 147 -3.59 -2.89 6.89
N PRO A 148 -3.72 -2.71 8.22
CA PRO A 148 -3.45 -1.42 8.82
C PRO A 148 -2.03 -1.02 8.42
N ALA A 149 -1.89 0.21 7.95
CA ALA A 149 -0.57 0.78 7.79
C ALA A 149 0.05 0.86 9.19
N GLU A 150 1.14 0.12 9.40
CA GLU A 150 1.93 0.28 10.61
C GLU A 150 2.49 1.70 10.60
N LEU A 151 2.08 2.48 11.60
CA LEU A 151 2.60 3.81 11.87
C LEU A 151 3.67 3.67 12.94
N PRO A 152 4.97 3.87 12.62
CA PRO A 152 6.04 3.80 13.60
C PRO A 152 5.84 4.83 14.71
N ASP A 153 6.13 4.45 15.98
CA ASP A 153 5.94 5.34 17.14
C ASP A 153 6.72 6.66 17.01
N ALA A 154 7.92 6.62 16.43
CA ALA A 154 8.73 7.82 16.19
C ALA A 154 8.05 8.77 15.18
N LEU A 155 7.52 8.24 14.07
CA LEU A 155 6.73 9.05 13.15
C LEU A 155 5.44 9.54 13.81
N ALA A 156 4.81 8.71 14.66
CA ALA A 156 3.63 9.12 15.38
C ALA A 156 3.92 10.35 16.28
N ALA A 157 5.02 10.33 17.04
CA ALA A 157 5.41 11.47 17.87
C ALA A 157 5.58 12.76 17.04
N LEU A 158 6.34 12.69 15.93
CA LEU A 158 6.58 13.84 15.05
C LEU A 158 5.29 14.41 14.45
N LEU A 159 4.34 13.55 14.06
CA LEU A 159 3.05 13.99 13.52
C LEU A 159 2.14 14.65 14.57
N ASP A 160 2.32 14.31 15.86
CA ASP A 160 1.56 14.91 16.97
C ASP A 160 2.19 16.24 17.46
N GLU A 161 3.46 16.51 17.12
CA GLU A 161 4.14 17.77 17.44
C GLU A 161 3.64 18.94 16.59
N GLU A 162 3.34 18.68 15.31
CA GLU A 162 2.88 19.70 14.38
C GLU A 162 1.35 19.79 14.28
N PRO A 163 0.74 20.97 14.53
CA PRO A 163 -0.70 21.15 14.46
C PRO A 163 -1.28 20.74 13.08
N GLY A 164 -2.24 19.83 13.10
CA GLY A 164 -2.94 19.37 11.89
C GLY A 164 -2.22 18.28 11.08
N LEU A 165 -0.93 18.05 11.31
CA LEU A 165 -0.13 17.12 10.51
C LEU A 165 -0.57 15.65 10.68
N ARG A 166 -0.99 15.26 11.90
CA ARG A 166 -1.66 13.98 12.17
C ARG A 166 -2.92 13.80 11.32
N ALA A 167 -3.81 14.80 11.32
CA ALA A 167 -5.07 14.72 10.60
C ALA A 167 -4.81 14.61 9.08
N PHE A 168 -3.85 15.39 8.58
CA PHE A 168 -3.39 15.31 7.20
C PHE A 168 -2.86 13.91 6.83
N TYR A 169 -2.07 13.28 7.71
CA TYR A 169 -1.61 11.90 7.52
C TYR A 169 -2.79 10.91 7.48
N ASP A 170 -3.78 11.07 8.34
CA ASP A 170 -4.94 10.17 8.44
C ASP A 170 -5.87 10.24 7.22
N GLU A 171 -5.91 11.39 6.54
CA GLU A 171 -6.59 11.55 5.24
C GLU A 171 -5.90 10.79 4.10
N LEU A 172 -4.61 10.42 4.24
CA LEU A 172 -3.94 9.63 3.22
C LEU A 172 -4.60 8.26 3.11
N SER A 173 -4.75 7.79 1.85
CA SER A 173 -5.26 6.44 1.59
C SER A 173 -4.45 5.38 2.34
N GLU A 174 -5.09 4.29 2.75
CA GLU A 174 -4.45 3.12 3.39
C GLU A 174 -3.18 2.68 2.62
N SER A 175 -3.23 2.68 1.28
CA SER A 175 -2.09 2.30 0.45
C SER A 175 -0.89 3.24 0.63
N TRP A 176 -1.13 4.54 0.72
CA TRP A 176 -0.07 5.53 0.94
C TRP A 176 0.55 5.39 2.33
N ARG A 177 -0.29 5.28 3.36
CA ARG A 177 0.17 5.05 4.74
C ARG A 177 1.01 3.77 4.84
N ARG A 178 0.60 2.70 4.14
CA ARG A 178 1.36 1.44 4.08
C ARG A 178 2.69 1.58 3.36
N GLU A 179 2.75 2.27 2.23
CA GLU A 179 4.02 2.51 1.52
C GLU A 179 4.97 3.38 2.37
N ILE A 180 4.44 4.32 3.16
CA ILE A 180 5.24 5.08 4.14
C ILE A 180 5.85 4.14 5.18
N GLY A 181 5.05 3.30 5.84
CA GLY A 181 5.55 2.35 6.84
C GLY A 181 6.58 1.37 6.25
N LYS A 182 6.29 0.83 5.05
CA LYS A 182 7.22 -0.04 4.32
C LYS A 182 8.53 0.66 3.96
N TRP A 183 8.48 1.92 3.54
CA TRP A 183 9.69 2.69 3.24
C TRP A 183 10.51 2.92 4.51
N ILE A 184 9.88 3.25 5.64
CA ILE A 184 10.59 3.42 6.92
C ILE A 184 11.23 2.10 7.37
N HIS A 185 10.47 1.01 7.46
CA HIS A 185 10.97 -0.30 7.89
C HIS A 185 11.88 -1.00 6.86
N GLY A 186 12.03 -0.45 5.66
CA GLY A 186 12.96 -0.96 4.66
C GLY A 186 14.44 -0.81 5.03
N VAL A 187 14.78 -0.05 6.07
CA VAL A 187 16.14 0.00 6.66
C VAL A 187 16.21 -0.79 7.96
N LYS A 188 17.37 -1.38 8.20
CA LYS A 188 17.59 -2.30 9.32
C LYS A 188 17.96 -1.62 10.63
N SER A 189 18.64 -0.47 10.60
CA SER A 189 19.07 0.22 11.83
C SER A 189 17.97 1.14 12.35
N GLU A 190 17.80 1.17 13.67
CA GLU A 190 16.85 2.06 14.36
C GLU A 190 17.14 3.54 14.06
N GLU A 191 18.41 3.93 14.02
CA GLU A 191 18.84 5.28 13.64
C GLU A 191 18.39 5.65 12.22
N ALA A 192 18.53 4.74 11.25
CA ALA A 192 18.08 5.01 9.89
C ALA A 192 16.55 5.01 9.79
N GLN A 193 15.85 4.22 10.61
CA GLN A 193 14.39 4.28 10.70
C GLN A 193 13.92 5.62 11.27
N LEU A 194 14.56 6.12 12.33
CA LEU A 194 14.29 7.45 12.90
C LEU A 194 14.53 8.54 11.86
N GLY A 195 15.68 8.53 11.18
CA GLY A 195 15.97 9.47 10.10
C GLY A 195 14.96 9.41 8.95
N ARG A 196 14.36 8.23 8.65
CA ARG A 196 13.25 8.13 7.69
C ARG A 196 11.93 8.65 8.23
N CYS A 197 11.68 8.55 9.53
CA CYS A 197 10.49 9.15 10.16
C CYS A 197 10.55 10.68 10.06
N GLU A 198 11.69 11.28 10.40
CA GLU A 198 11.93 12.73 10.28
C GLU A 198 11.74 13.19 8.83
N GLN A 199 12.38 12.50 7.88
CA GLN A 199 12.22 12.76 6.44
C GLN A 199 10.76 12.71 5.98
N MET A 200 9.99 11.74 6.49
CA MET A 200 8.59 11.61 6.11
C MET A 200 7.74 12.71 6.73
N ALA A 201 7.99 13.06 8.01
CA ALA A 201 7.28 14.14 8.69
C ALA A 201 7.51 15.47 7.96
N GLU A 202 8.76 15.80 7.63
CA GLU A 202 9.13 17.00 6.84
C GLU A 202 8.41 17.01 5.49
N ARG A 203 8.42 15.88 4.77
CA ARG A 203 7.78 15.77 3.46
C ARG A 203 6.26 15.95 3.54
N LEU A 204 5.62 15.42 4.58
CA LEU A 204 4.18 15.56 4.82
C LEU A 204 3.84 17.01 5.18
N LEU A 205 4.65 17.65 6.03
CA LEU A 205 4.47 19.05 6.44
C LEU A 205 4.57 19.98 5.23
N ASN A 206 5.65 19.86 4.45
CA ASN A 206 5.84 20.62 3.21
C ASN A 206 4.67 20.43 2.23
N THR A 207 4.08 19.23 2.19
CA THR A 207 2.91 18.96 1.34
C THR A 207 1.66 19.63 1.88
N MET A 208 1.40 19.52 3.18
CA MET A 208 0.24 20.13 3.83
C MET A 208 0.26 21.66 3.66
N GLU A 209 1.41 22.29 3.86
CA GLU A 209 1.59 23.73 3.63
C GLU A 209 1.43 24.09 2.15
N ALA A 210 2.00 23.29 1.25
CA ALA A 210 1.90 23.51 -0.19
C ALA A 210 0.47 23.38 -0.76
N GLU A 211 -0.45 22.73 -0.04
CA GLU A 211 -1.87 22.73 -0.38
C GLU A 211 -2.56 24.07 -0.06
N VAL A 212 -2.05 24.81 0.93
CA VAL A 212 -2.52 26.15 1.31
C VAL A 212 -1.84 27.21 0.46
N GLU A 213 -0.52 27.17 0.39
CA GLU A 213 0.30 28.14 -0.34
C GLU A 213 1.45 27.43 -1.06
N LEU A 214 1.52 27.57 -2.38
CA LEU A 214 2.56 26.92 -3.17
C LEU A 214 3.95 27.51 -2.87
N PRO A 215 4.96 26.66 -2.62
CA PRO A 215 6.33 27.13 -2.43
C PRO A 215 6.85 27.90 -3.65
N PRO A 216 7.80 28.85 -3.46
CA PRO A 216 8.31 29.72 -4.54
C PRO A 216 8.78 28.96 -5.78
N LEU A 217 9.38 27.78 -5.60
CA LEU A 217 9.82 26.90 -6.69
C LEU A 217 8.66 26.48 -7.60
N ILE A 218 7.56 26.01 -7.02
CA ILE A 218 6.40 25.50 -7.75
C ILE A 218 5.60 26.65 -8.34
N ASP A 219 5.39 27.72 -7.56
CA ASP A 219 4.70 28.91 -8.04
C ASP A 219 5.43 29.55 -9.24
N LYS A 220 6.77 29.66 -9.18
CA LYS A 220 7.57 30.14 -10.31
C LYS A 220 7.37 29.27 -11.55
N ALA A 221 7.37 27.94 -11.41
CA ALA A 221 7.14 27.03 -12.54
C ALA A 221 5.75 27.22 -13.17
N PHE A 222 4.71 27.40 -12.34
CA PHE A 222 3.36 27.68 -12.85
C PHE A 222 3.20 29.07 -13.45
N ARG A 223 3.96 30.08 -12.99
CA ARG A 223 4.02 31.38 -13.67
C ARG A 223 4.62 31.28 -15.07
N LEU A 224 5.67 30.46 -15.23
CA LEU A 224 6.28 30.18 -16.54
C LEU A 224 5.39 29.31 -17.43
N ARG A 225 4.46 28.56 -16.85
CA ARG A 225 3.54 27.64 -17.55
C ARG A 225 2.08 27.92 -17.17
N PRO A 226 1.45 29.00 -17.69
CA PRO A 226 0.09 29.38 -17.31
C PRO A 226 -0.95 28.28 -17.57
N LYS A 227 -0.77 27.47 -18.62
CA LYS A 227 -1.61 26.29 -18.88
C LYS A 227 -1.52 25.27 -17.75
N ALA A 228 -0.32 24.99 -17.23
CA ALA A 228 -0.13 24.13 -16.06
C ALA A 228 -0.85 24.70 -14.82
N ARG A 229 -0.81 26.03 -14.61
CA ARG A 229 -1.55 26.67 -13.50
C ARG A 229 -3.06 26.48 -13.63
N ALA A 230 -3.61 26.64 -14.83
CA ALA A 230 -5.03 26.44 -15.10
C ALA A 230 -5.46 24.97 -14.88
N GLY A 231 -4.66 24.01 -15.35
CA GLY A 231 -4.94 22.59 -15.14
C GLY A 231 -4.72 22.13 -13.70
N TRP A 232 -3.75 22.72 -12.98
CA TRP A 232 -3.58 22.53 -11.54
C TRP A 232 -4.84 22.92 -10.77
N ALA A 233 -5.47 24.05 -11.14
CA ALA A 233 -6.73 24.49 -10.54
C ALA A 233 -7.89 23.49 -10.76
N LYS A 234 -7.82 22.65 -11.80
CA LYS A 234 -8.80 21.59 -12.11
C LYS A 234 -8.45 20.22 -11.50
N MET A 235 -7.23 20.02 -11.02
CA MET A 235 -6.84 18.78 -10.35
C MET A 235 -7.60 18.57 -9.03
N THR A 236 -7.93 17.32 -8.75
CA THR A 236 -8.47 16.89 -7.45
C THR A 236 -7.44 17.08 -6.33
N PRO A 237 -7.86 17.23 -5.06
CA PRO A 237 -6.94 17.30 -3.92
C PRO A 237 -5.95 16.14 -3.89
N THR A 238 -6.42 14.91 -4.15
CA THR A 238 -5.55 13.73 -4.20
C THR A 238 -4.48 13.82 -5.29
N GLN A 239 -4.79 14.33 -6.48
CA GLN A 239 -3.81 14.50 -7.56
C GLN A 239 -2.75 15.54 -7.19
N ARG A 240 -3.18 16.68 -6.63
CA ARG A 240 -2.26 17.73 -6.16
C ARG A 240 -1.32 17.19 -5.08
N ARG A 241 -1.88 16.52 -4.08
CA ARG A 241 -1.13 15.90 -2.97
C ARG A 241 -0.09 14.91 -3.47
N GLN A 242 -0.46 14.03 -4.41
CA GLN A 242 0.47 13.07 -5.01
C GLN A 242 1.60 13.74 -5.77
N GLY A 243 1.29 14.79 -6.53
CA GLY A 243 2.28 15.60 -7.25
C GLY A 243 3.28 16.25 -6.29
N LEU A 244 2.79 16.94 -5.27
CA LEU A 244 3.58 17.62 -4.24
C LEU A 244 4.45 16.65 -3.45
N LEU A 245 3.87 15.57 -2.93
CA LEU A 245 4.62 14.51 -2.26
C LEU A 245 5.76 14.03 -3.15
N ALA A 246 5.51 13.79 -4.44
CA ALA A 246 6.56 13.32 -5.33
C ALA A 246 7.66 14.37 -5.57
N VAL A 247 7.32 15.67 -5.65
CA VAL A 247 8.32 16.76 -5.76
C VAL A 247 9.20 16.80 -4.50
N PHE A 248 8.60 16.79 -3.30
CA PHE A 248 9.34 16.86 -2.04
C PHE A 248 10.08 15.56 -1.66
N TYR A 249 9.86 14.47 -2.38
CA TYR A 249 10.65 13.25 -2.22
C TYR A 249 12.12 13.44 -2.62
N TYR A 250 12.35 14.20 -3.69
CA TYR A 250 13.68 14.35 -4.26
C TYR A 250 14.41 15.51 -3.59
N ARG A 251 15.62 15.23 -3.11
CA ARG A 251 16.46 16.20 -2.38
C ARG A 251 17.46 16.95 -3.27
N THR A 252 17.79 16.40 -4.44
CA THR A 252 18.69 17.09 -5.37
C THR A 252 17.90 18.05 -6.26
N PRO A 253 18.41 19.27 -6.53
CA PRO A 253 17.71 20.25 -7.35
C PRO A 253 17.31 19.71 -8.74
N GLU A 254 18.18 18.91 -9.37
CA GLU A 254 17.94 18.38 -10.71
C GLU A 254 16.82 17.34 -10.72
N ALA A 255 16.75 16.49 -9.69
CA ALA A 255 15.70 15.48 -9.57
C ALA A 255 14.36 16.12 -9.20
N GLN A 256 14.40 17.13 -8.33
CA GLN A 256 13.24 17.93 -7.97
C GLN A 256 12.69 18.67 -9.20
N GLN A 257 13.56 19.28 -10.01
CA GLN A 257 13.18 19.95 -11.27
C GLN A 257 12.52 18.99 -12.24
N ARG A 258 13.12 17.82 -12.51
CA ARG A 258 12.51 16.79 -13.38
C ARG A 258 11.12 16.39 -12.91
N ARG A 259 10.92 16.28 -11.58
CA ARG A 259 9.62 15.92 -11.03
C ARG A 259 8.63 17.07 -11.11
N LEU A 260 9.08 18.31 -10.95
CA LEU A 260 8.28 19.51 -11.13
C LEU A 260 7.82 19.68 -12.59
N ASP A 261 8.70 19.39 -13.55
CA ASP A 261 8.35 19.42 -14.98
C ASP A 261 7.27 18.40 -15.31
N LYS A 262 7.37 17.20 -14.72
CA LYS A 262 6.33 16.16 -14.81
C LYS A 262 5.01 16.61 -14.19
N LEU A 263 5.05 17.19 -12.99
CA LEU A 263 3.86 17.74 -12.33
C LEU A 263 3.16 18.78 -13.21
N CYS A 264 3.94 19.68 -13.81
CA CYS A 264 3.39 20.70 -14.70
C CYS A 264 2.82 20.10 -15.99
N GLY A 265 3.45 19.05 -16.56
CA GLY A 265 2.90 18.33 -17.71
C GLY A 265 1.58 17.63 -17.40
N GLU A 266 1.51 16.91 -16.28
CA GLU A 266 0.26 16.29 -15.79
C GLU A 266 -0.83 17.36 -15.55
N ALA A 267 -0.45 18.54 -15.06
CA ALA A 267 -1.37 19.66 -14.91
C ALA A 267 -1.87 20.17 -16.28
N GLU A 268 -0.99 20.37 -17.25
CA GLU A 268 -1.36 20.86 -18.59
C GLU A 268 -2.34 19.95 -19.34
N GLU A 269 -2.25 18.64 -19.17
CA GLU A 269 -3.21 17.67 -19.74
C GLU A 269 -4.65 17.89 -19.25
N ARG A 270 -4.81 18.58 -18.12
CA ARG A 270 -6.09 18.81 -17.44
C ARG A 270 -6.60 20.24 -17.59
N ALA A 271 -5.82 21.11 -18.24
CA ALA A 271 -6.16 22.51 -18.50
C ALA A 271 -7.14 22.65 -19.66
#